data_AF-A0A7R8CF92-F1
#
_entry.id   AF-A0A7R8CF92-F1
#
_cell.length_a   1.000
_cell.length_b   1.000
_cell.length_c   1.000
_cell.angle_alpha   90.00
_cell.angle_beta   90.00
_cell.angle_gamma   90.00
#
_symmetry.space_group_name_H-M   'P 1'
#
loop_
_entity.id
_entity.type
_entity.pdbx_description
1 polymer ?
#
loop_
_entity_poly.entity_id
_entity_poly.type
_entity_poly.pdbx_seq_one_letter_code
_entity_poly.pdbx_strand_id
1 'polypeptide(L)'
;MLVDKNVKPTDPIWFGNHFRLFTELGYMAGGGYVLSRESARRFVKLGLEIKDQNQCRTASDNGFEDLEMGRCLGSLGVVPGDSRDEYGRARIFWYWKYIKHPQYFGHPGCCSDRTVSYHYVTTKNIYLYDYLMYSAFVRGENNQKRTPPLPETLIQNINVDWKAIRG
;
A
#
# COMPACT_ATOMS: atom_id res chain seq x y z
N MET A 1 8.35 -7.34 -0.28
CA MET A 1 6.97 -6.93 -0.64
C MET A 1 6.70 -7.07 -2.14
N LEU A 2 7.62 -6.67 -3.02
CA LEU A 2 7.51 -6.88 -4.48
C LEU A 2 8.73 -7.65 -5.03
N VAL A 3 9.16 -8.70 -4.31
CA VAL A 3 10.43 -9.42 -4.60
C VAL A 3 10.36 -10.21 -5.90
N ASP A 4 9.16 -10.56 -6.34
CA ASP A 4 8.86 -11.17 -7.63
C ASP A 4 9.07 -10.22 -8.81
N LYS A 5 9.17 -8.91 -8.55
CA LYS A 5 9.53 -7.95 -9.58
C LYS A 5 11.05 -7.99 -9.73
N ASN A 6 11.51 -8.27 -10.95
CA ASN A 6 12.93 -8.23 -11.32
C ASN A 6 13.43 -6.77 -11.37
N VAL A 7 13.37 -6.09 -10.24
CA VAL A 7 13.66 -4.67 -10.04
C VAL A 7 14.56 -4.53 -8.82
N LYS A 8 15.53 -3.62 -8.92
CA LYS A 8 16.49 -3.35 -7.87
C LYS A 8 16.07 -2.09 -7.11
N PRO A 9 16.44 -1.96 -5.81
CA PRO A 9 16.21 -0.72 -5.08
C PRO A 9 16.86 0.52 -5.72
N THR A 10 17.87 0.33 -6.56
CA THR A 10 18.59 1.37 -7.32
C THR A 10 17.87 1.79 -8.61
N ASP A 11 16.85 1.06 -9.05
CA ASP A 11 16.09 1.44 -10.23
C ASP A 11 15.14 2.58 -9.87
N PRO A 12 15.00 3.63 -10.70
CA PRO A 12 14.10 4.74 -10.43
C PRO A 12 12.65 4.33 -10.75
N ILE A 13 12.08 3.47 -9.92
CA ILE A 13 10.75 2.89 -10.08
C ILE A 13 9.89 3.12 -8.83
N TRP A 14 8.58 3.19 -9.03
CA TRP A 14 7.60 3.23 -7.95
C TRP A 14 6.35 2.43 -8.28
N PHE A 15 5.66 1.97 -7.26
CA PHE A 15 4.53 1.04 -7.36
C PHE A 15 3.32 1.55 -6.59
N GLY A 16 2.13 1.19 -7.05
CA GLY A 16 0.88 1.62 -6.43
C GLY A 16 -0.32 1.07 -7.17
N ASN A 17 -1.50 1.62 -6.91
CA ASN A 17 -2.63 1.46 -7.81
C ASN A 17 -2.51 2.49 -8.94
N HIS A 18 -2.12 2.02 -10.12
CA HIS A 18 -1.68 2.90 -11.23
C HIS A 18 -2.87 3.49 -11.97
N PHE A 19 -3.09 4.79 -11.83
CA PHE A 19 -4.06 5.60 -12.59
C PHE A 19 -3.43 6.14 -13.86
N ARG A 20 -4.17 6.09 -14.98
CA ARG A 20 -3.67 6.48 -16.32
C ARG A 20 -4.04 7.89 -16.76
N LEU A 21 -4.61 8.71 -15.87
CA LEU A 21 -5.11 10.04 -16.21
C LEU A 21 -4.08 11.13 -15.89
N PHE A 22 -4.27 12.30 -16.52
CA PHE A 22 -3.66 13.60 -16.19
C PHE A 22 -2.13 13.73 -16.33
N THR A 23 -1.39 12.64 -16.42
CA THR A 23 0.06 12.63 -16.69
C THR A 23 0.37 11.56 -17.75
N GLU A 24 1.46 11.75 -18.49
CA GLU A 24 1.88 10.82 -19.55
C GLU A 24 2.20 9.42 -18.99
N LEU A 25 2.90 9.37 -17.86
CA LEU A 25 3.24 8.11 -17.18
C LEU A 25 2.12 7.62 -16.24
N GLY A 26 1.04 8.38 -16.05
CA GLY A 26 0.09 8.13 -14.97
C GLY A 26 0.66 8.42 -13.58
N TYR A 27 -0.10 8.06 -12.55
CA TYR A 27 0.26 8.29 -11.15
C TYR A 27 -0.27 7.15 -10.26
N MET A 28 0.28 7.02 -9.05
CA MET A 28 -0.19 6.04 -8.08
C MET A 28 -1.15 6.70 -7.11
N ALA A 29 -2.26 6.05 -6.79
CA ALA A 29 -3.26 6.64 -5.92
C ALA A 29 -3.98 5.64 -5.02
N GLY A 30 -4.70 6.14 -4.01
CA GLY A 30 -5.58 5.34 -3.15
C GLY A 30 -4.90 4.86 -1.87
N GLY A 31 -4.77 3.54 -1.69
CA GLY A 31 -4.31 2.93 -0.42
C GLY A 31 -2.82 3.03 -0.12
N GLY A 32 -2.08 3.87 -0.86
CA GLY A 32 -0.64 4.06 -0.72
C GLY A 32 0.18 3.57 -1.91
N TYR A 33 1.46 3.95 -1.91
CA TYR A 33 2.43 3.65 -2.95
C TYR A 33 3.80 3.34 -2.33
N VAL A 34 4.66 2.67 -3.10
CA VAL A 34 6.00 2.23 -2.68
C VAL A 34 7.03 2.82 -3.63
N LEU A 35 7.96 3.60 -3.10
CA LEU A 35 9.10 4.13 -3.83
C LEU A 35 10.31 3.21 -3.68
N SER A 36 11.06 2.98 -4.75
CA SER A 36 12.42 2.44 -4.61
C SER A 36 13.32 3.42 -3.86
N ARG A 37 14.48 2.92 -3.40
CA ARG A 37 15.47 3.77 -2.72
C ARG A 37 15.93 4.90 -3.64
N GLU A 38 16.16 4.60 -4.92
CA GLU A 38 16.55 5.61 -5.89
C GLU A 38 15.43 6.62 -6.16
N SER A 39 14.18 6.19 -6.28
CA SER A 39 13.04 7.09 -6.47
C SER A 39 12.87 8.06 -5.30
N ALA A 40 12.97 7.56 -4.06
CA ALA A 40 12.91 8.41 -2.86
C ALA A 40 14.09 9.41 -2.83
N ARG A 41 15.30 8.95 -3.17
CA ARG A 41 16.49 9.83 -3.25
C ARG A 41 16.28 10.95 -4.27
N ARG A 42 15.81 10.62 -5.48
CA ARG A 42 15.53 11.61 -6.53
C ARG A 42 14.44 12.59 -6.11
N PHE A 43 13.34 12.09 -5.58
CA PHE A 43 12.24 12.91 -5.10
C PHE A 43 12.71 14.01 -4.13
N VAL A 44 13.51 13.63 -3.14
CA VAL A 44 14.05 14.59 -2.17
C VAL A 44 15.11 15.48 -2.80
N LYS A 45 16.17 14.89 -3.38
CA LYS A 45 17.37 15.62 -3.81
C LYS A 45 17.20 16.44 -5.08
N LEU A 46 16.39 15.95 -6.01
CA LEU A 46 16.18 16.58 -7.31
C LEU A 46 14.82 17.28 -7.41
N GLY A 47 13.82 16.82 -6.64
CA GLY A 47 12.50 17.48 -6.59
C GLY A 47 12.41 18.54 -5.52
N LEU A 48 12.35 18.09 -4.25
CA LEU A 48 12.02 18.96 -3.12
C LEU A 48 13.12 19.97 -2.75
N GLU A 49 14.40 19.59 -2.88
CA GLU A 49 15.53 20.49 -2.57
C GLU A 49 15.77 21.53 -3.66
N ILE A 50 15.60 21.18 -4.94
CA ILE A 50 15.80 22.12 -6.08
C ILE A 50 14.66 23.15 -6.16
N LYS A 51 13.43 22.76 -5.79
CA LYS A 51 12.23 23.61 -5.81
C LYS A 51 11.91 24.21 -7.18
N ASP A 52 12.28 23.53 -8.27
CA ASP A 52 11.84 23.88 -9.61
C ASP A 52 10.33 23.56 -9.76
N GLN A 53 9.51 24.61 -9.82
CA GLN A 53 8.05 24.48 -9.89
C GLN A 53 7.56 23.84 -11.20
N ASN A 54 8.39 23.80 -12.25
CA ASN A 54 8.07 23.09 -13.49
C ASN A 54 8.26 21.57 -13.36
N GLN A 55 9.08 21.13 -12.40
CA GLN A 55 9.31 19.71 -12.12
C GLN A 55 8.40 19.22 -11.00
N CYS A 56 8.49 19.87 -9.85
CA CYS A 56 7.81 19.46 -8.62
C CYS A 56 7.16 20.69 -7.99
N ARG A 57 5.84 20.61 -7.79
CA ARG A 57 5.09 21.65 -7.11
C ARG A 57 5.46 21.68 -5.62
N THR A 58 6.08 22.77 -5.16
CA THR A 58 6.48 22.92 -3.74
C THR A 58 6.10 24.28 -3.15
N ALA A 59 5.52 25.18 -3.94
CA ALA A 59 5.15 26.53 -3.48
C ALA A 59 3.79 26.59 -2.73
N SER A 60 2.97 25.53 -2.78
CA SER A 60 1.64 25.48 -2.15
C SER A 60 1.12 24.05 -2.02
N ASP A 61 0.23 23.85 -1.04
CA ASP A 61 -0.30 22.53 -0.65
C ASP A 61 -1.73 22.25 -1.17
N ASN A 62 -2.23 23.05 -2.12
CA ASN A 62 -3.61 22.89 -2.63
C ASN A 62 -3.74 21.91 -3.81
N GLY A 63 -2.67 21.20 -4.17
CA GLY A 63 -2.66 20.20 -5.23
C GLY A 63 -3.21 18.84 -4.78
N PHE A 64 -3.59 18.00 -5.73
CA PHE A 64 -3.88 16.59 -5.44
C PHE A 64 -2.56 15.85 -5.29
N GLU A 65 -2.21 15.47 -4.06
CA GLU A 65 -0.89 14.91 -3.71
C GLU A 65 -0.46 13.75 -4.63
N ASP A 66 -1.29 12.70 -4.78
CA ASP A 66 -1.02 11.56 -5.69
C ASP A 66 -0.71 12.00 -7.14
N LEU A 67 -1.42 13.01 -7.65
CA LEU A 67 -1.23 13.53 -9.01
C LEU A 67 0.06 14.36 -9.13
N GLU A 68 0.32 15.23 -8.15
CA GLU A 68 1.54 16.03 -8.13
C GLU A 68 2.78 15.15 -7.91
N MET A 69 2.66 14.07 -7.12
CA MET A 69 3.65 13.00 -7.02
C MET A 69 3.93 12.37 -8.37
N GLY A 70 2.90 12.03 -9.14
CA GLY A 70 3.08 11.48 -10.49
C GLY A 70 3.79 12.41 -11.46
N ARG A 71 3.47 13.72 -11.42
CA ARG A 71 4.16 14.73 -12.24
C ARG A 71 5.62 14.90 -11.83
N CYS A 72 5.87 15.05 -10.53
CA CYS A 72 7.21 15.23 -9.98
C CYS A 72 8.10 14.02 -10.24
N LEU A 73 7.64 12.81 -9.91
CA LEU A 73 8.42 11.60 -10.14
C LEU A 73 8.68 11.38 -11.64
N GLY A 74 7.68 11.65 -12.50
CA GLY A 74 7.85 11.57 -13.95
C GLY A 74 8.91 12.53 -14.49
N SER A 75 8.91 13.80 -14.04
CA SER A 75 9.91 14.79 -14.46
C SER A 75 11.33 14.44 -13.98
N LEU A 76 11.44 13.70 -12.87
CA LEU A 76 12.70 13.18 -12.32
C LEU A 76 13.15 11.84 -12.93
N GLY A 77 12.47 11.38 -13.97
CA GLY A 77 12.77 10.12 -14.67
C GLY A 77 12.48 8.88 -13.84
N VAL A 78 11.56 8.97 -12.87
CA VAL A 78 11.04 7.82 -12.11
C VAL A 78 9.83 7.23 -12.85
N VAL A 79 9.88 5.93 -13.12
CA VAL A 79 8.89 5.23 -13.95
C VAL A 79 7.92 4.40 -13.11
N PRO A 80 6.63 4.32 -13.49
CA PRO A 80 5.67 3.48 -12.79
C PRO A 80 5.94 1.99 -13.06
N GLY A 81 5.95 1.20 -12.00
CA GLY A 81 6.07 -0.25 -12.03
C GLY A 81 4.72 -0.96 -11.89
N ASP A 82 4.60 -2.14 -12.51
CA ASP A 82 3.42 -2.99 -12.37
C ASP A 82 3.45 -3.69 -10.99
N SER A 83 2.49 -3.34 -10.13
CA SER A 83 2.36 -3.84 -8.77
C SER A 83 1.62 -5.17 -8.65
N ARG A 84 1.04 -5.70 -9.73
CA ARG A 84 0.29 -6.97 -9.73
C ARG A 84 1.20 -8.16 -9.48
N ASP A 85 0.64 -9.30 -9.10
CA ASP A 85 1.45 -10.52 -8.97
C ASP A 85 1.75 -11.22 -10.31
N GLU A 86 2.42 -12.37 -10.26
CA GLU A 86 2.76 -13.18 -11.42
C GLU A 86 1.54 -13.67 -12.23
N TYR A 87 0.35 -13.67 -11.62
CA TYR A 87 -0.93 -14.00 -12.26
C TYR A 87 -1.71 -12.75 -12.71
N GLY A 88 -1.14 -11.56 -12.56
CA GLY A 88 -1.79 -10.30 -12.90
C GLY A 88 -2.89 -9.88 -11.91
N ARG A 89 -2.91 -10.42 -10.68
CA ARG A 89 -3.87 -10.03 -9.63
C ARG A 89 -3.36 -8.82 -8.86
N ALA A 90 -4.28 -7.96 -8.43
CA ALA A 90 -3.93 -6.73 -7.73
C ALA A 90 -3.36 -7.01 -6.33
N ARG A 91 -2.45 -6.13 -5.90
CA ARG A 91 -1.87 -6.09 -4.54
C ARG A 91 -2.21 -4.81 -3.78
N ILE A 92 -2.67 -3.78 -4.47
CA ILE A 92 -3.02 -2.47 -3.88
C ILE A 92 -4.42 -2.13 -4.40
N PHE A 93 -5.40 -2.09 -3.49
CA PHE A 93 -6.81 -2.04 -3.84
C PHE A 93 -7.41 -0.67 -3.57
N TRP A 94 -7.99 -0.08 -4.61
CA TRP A 94 -8.84 1.10 -4.53
C TRP A 94 -9.82 1.10 -5.73
N TYR A 95 -10.30 2.28 -6.11
CA TYR A 95 -11.32 2.54 -7.11
C TYR A 95 -10.94 1.94 -8.47
N TRP A 96 -11.93 1.33 -9.12
CA TRP A 96 -11.72 0.53 -10.34
C TRP A 96 -11.78 1.32 -11.63
N LYS A 97 -12.23 2.57 -11.61
CA LYS A 97 -12.20 3.41 -12.82
C LYS A 97 -10.82 4.03 -12.97
N TYR A 98 -10.42 4.22 -14.23
CA TYR A 98 -9.22 4.96 -14.62
C TYR A 98 -7.87 4.33 -14.26
N ILE A 99 -7.89 3.14 -13.68
CA ILE A 99 -6.70 2.32 -13.48
C ILE A 99 -6.15 1.81 -14.81
N LYS A 100 -4.82 1.66 -14.88
CA LYS A 100 -4.11 1.09 -16.02
C LYS A 100 -4.38 -0.41 -16.16
N HIS A 101 -4.51 -1.11 -15.03
CA HIS A 101 -4.73 -2.55 -14.99
C HIS A 101 -6.03 -2.83 -14.24
N PRO A 102 -7.10 -3.29 -14.92
CA PRO A 102 -8.37 -3.62 -14.29
C PRO A 102 -8.22 -4.59 -13.12
N GLN A 103 -8.95 -4.32 -12.04
CA GLN A 103 -9.03 -5.18 -10.86
C GLN A 103 -10.32 -5.99 -10.93
N TYR A 104 -10.20 -7.31 -10.72
CA TYR A 104 -11.36 -8.17 -10.48
C TYR A 104 -11.74 -8.08 -9.01
N PHE A 105 -13.03 -8.11 -8.70
CA PHE A 105 -13.53 -8.10 -7.33
C PHE A 105 -14.20 -9.43 -7.01
N GLY A 106 -14.06 -9.89 -5.77
CA GLY A 106 -14.65 -11.15 -5.29
C GLY A 106 -13.65 -12.31 -5.22
N HIS A 107 -13.79 -13.12 -4.18
CA HIS A 107 -13.03 -14.35 -4.01
C HIS A 107 -13.86 -15.56 -4.49
N PRO A 108 -13.24 -16.55 -5.18
CA PRO A 108 -11.83 -16.64 -5.55
C PRO A 108 -11.48 -15.84 -6.81
N GLY A 109 -10.24 -15.34 -6.90
CA GLY A 109 -9.66 -14.82 -8.16
C GLY A 109 -9.35 -13.31 -8.21
N CYS A 110 -9.92 -12.49 -7.33
CA CYS A 110 -9.64 -11.04 -7.34
C CYS A 110 -8.20 -10.67 -7.01
N CYS A 111 -7.62 -11.41 -6.07
CA CYS A 111 -6.65 -10.82 -5.18
C CYS A 111 -5.41 -11.67 -5.04
N SER A 112 -4.27 -11.01 -5.06
CA SER A 112 -2.98 -11.61 -4.75
C SER A 112 -2.97 -12.12 -3.30
N ASP A 113 -2.46 -13.33 -3.09
CA ASP A 113 -2.11 -13.88 -1.78
C ASP A 113 -0.98 -13.07 -1.10
N ARG A 114 -0.33 -12.19 -1.87
CA ARG A 114 0.67 -11.21 -1.42
C ARG A 114 0.12 -9.78 -1.47
N THR A 115 -1.08 -9.57 -0.93
CA THR A 115 -1.69 -8.22 -0.88
C THR A 115 -0.86 -7.28 -0.01
N VAL A 116 -0.78 -6.00 -0.41
CA VAL A 116 -0.01 -4.93 0.23
C VAL A 116 -0.91 -3.97 1.00
N SER A 117 -1.94 -3.41 0.36
CA SER A 117 -2.84 -2.45 1.03
C SER A 117 -4.24 -2.41 0.43
N TYR A 118 -5.19 -1.93 1.24
CA TYR A 118 -6.60 -1.75 0.89
C TYR A 118 -7.05 -0.34 1.22
N HIS A 119 -7.96 0.20 0.41
CA HIS A 119 -8.59 1.50 0.63
C HIS A 119 -10.11 1.42 0.37
N TYR A 120 -10.98 1.82 1.29
CA TYR A 120 -10.72 2.37 2.63
C TYR A 120 -10.70 1.27 3.70
N VAL A 121 -9.90 1.47 4.75
CA VAL A 121 -9.89 0.59 5.94
C VAL A 121 -10.11 1.44 7.18
N THR A 122 -11.08 1.06 8.01
CA THR A 122 -11.36 1.75 9.29
C THR A 122 -10.38 1.29 10.37
N THR A 123 -10.20 2.09 11.42
CA THR A 123 -9.36 1.72 12.58
C THR A 123 -9.77 0.38 13.19
N LYS A 124 -11.07 0.10 13.32
CA LYS A 124 -11.58 -1.19 13.81
C LYS A 124 -11.18 -2.36 12.90
N ASN A 125 -11.23 -2.15 11.58
CA ASN A 125 -10.81 -3.14 10.61
C ASN A 125 -9.30 -3.38 10.67
N ILE A 126 -8.47 -2.36 10.90
CA ILE A 126 -7.01 -2.55 11.07
C ILE A 126 -6.74 -3.53 12.22
N TYR A 127 -7.35 -3.31 13.40
CA TYR A 127 -7.19 -4.23 14.55
C TYR A 127 -7.75 -5.62 14.27
N LEU A 128 -8.91 -5.71 13.60
CA LEU A 128 -9.47 -6.99 13.21
C LEU A 128 -8.57 -7.74 12.23
N TYR A 129 -8.02 -7.06 11.22
CA TYR A 129 -7.12 -7.67 10.25
C TYR A 129 -5.81 -8.08 10.89
N ASP A 130 -5.24 -7.26 11.77
CA ASP A 130 -4.07 -7.63 12.55
C ASP A 130 -4.31 -8.90 13.38
N TYR A 131 -5.45 -8.95 14.08
CA TYR A 131 -5.86 -10.14 14.81
C TYR A 131 -6.01 -11.35 13.88
N LEU A 132 -6.76 -11.24 12.79
CA LEU A 132 -7.00 -12.36 11.87
C LEU A 132 -5.73 -12.83 11.16
N MET A 133 -4.84 -11.91 10.79
CA MET A 133 -3.62 -12.23 10.05
C MET A 133 -2.51 -12.73 10.95
N TYR A 134 -2.35 -12.18 12.15
CA TYR A 134 -1.19 -12.42 13.02
C TYR A 134 -1.52 -13.24 14.28
N SER A 135 -2.73 -13.11 14.83
CA SER A 135 -3.10 -13.67 16.15
C SER A 135 -4.09 -14.83 16.12
N ALA A 136 -4.96 -14.90 15.11
CA ALA A 136 -5.98 -15.94 15.00
C ALA A 136 -5.35 -17.26 14.55
N PHE A 137 -5.66 -18.34 15.28
CA PHE A 137 -5.28 -19.68 14.87
C PHE A 137 -6.35 -20.28 13.96
N VAL A 138 -5.93 -20.77 12.80
CA VAL A 138 -6.82 -21.50 11.90
C VAL A 138 -6.68 -22.98 12.24
N ARG A 139 -7.75 -23.54 12.81
CA ARG A 139 -7.78 -24.94 13.21
C ARG A 139 -7.54 -25.84 12.00
N GLY A 140 -6.52 -26.69 12.06
CA GLY A 140 -6.15 -27.62 10.99
C GLY A 140 -4.98 -27.16 10.12
N GLU A 141 -4.40 -25.97 10.35
CA GLU A 141 -3.20 -25.54 9.64
C GLU A 141 -1.92 -25.90 10.39
N ASN A 142 -1.18 -26.88 9.84
CA ASN A 142 -0.02 -27.49 10.49
C ASN A 142 1.24 -26.60 10.55
N ASN A 143 1.25 -25.45 9.85
CA ASN A 143 2.42 -24.57 9.72
C ASN A 143 2.34 -23.28 10.55
N GLN A 144 1.41 -23.18 11.50
CA GLN A 144 1.31 -22.00 12.36
C GLN A 144 2.36 -22.03 13.49
N LYS A 145 3.63 -21.78 13.13
CA LYS A 145 4.77 -21.59 14.08
C LYS A 145 4.66 -20.26 14.84
N ARG A 146 3.50 -19.97 15.44
CA ARG A 146 3.29 -18.74 16.19
C ARG A 146 2.96 -19.10 17.62
N THR A 147 3.72 -18.55 18.55
CA THR A 147 3.39 -18.58 19.96
C THR A 147 2.44 -17.42 20.21
N PRO A 148 1.22 -17.65 20.75
CA PRO A 148 0.35 -16.54 21.11
C PRO A 148 1.04 -15.64 22.15
N PRO A 149 0.80 -14.33 22.13
CA PRO A 149 1.29 -13.45 23.17
C PRO A 149 0.76 -13.89 24.54
N LEU A 150 1.58 -13.77 25.59
CA LEU A 150 1.19 -14.17 26.95
C LEU A 150 -0.07 -13.40 27.39
N PRO A 151 -1.01 -14.02 28.13
CA PRO A 151 -2.27 -13.39 28.55
C PRO A 151 -2.09 -12.01 29.20
N GLU A 152 -1.00 -11.82 29.94
CA GLU A 152 -0.65 -10.57 30.63
C GLU A 152 -0.46 -9.36 29.69
N THR A 153 -0.12 -9.59 28.43
CA THR A 153 0.09 -8.54 27.42
C THR A 153 -1.20 -8.05 26.75
N LEU A 154 -2.27 -8.86 26.80
CA LEU A 154 -3.57 -8.53 26.19
C LEU A 154 -4.48 -7.74 27.15
N ILE A 155 -4.26 -7.87 28.46
CA ILE A 155 -5.17 -7.38 29.50
C ILE A 155 -5.01 -5.89 29.81
N GLN A 156 -3.92 -5.24 29.39
CA GLN A 156 -3.62 -3.87 29.85
C GLN A 156 -4.49 -2.77 29.21
N ASN A 157 -5.21 -3.04 28.12
CA ASN A 157 -5.89 -1.99 27.34
C ASN A 157 -7.42 -2.06 27.32
N ILE A 158 -8.05 -3.02 28.01
CA ILE A 158 -9.52 -3.14 28.02
C ILE A 158 -10.00 -3.43 29.43
N ASN A 159 -10.66 -2.44 30.04
CA ASN A 159 -11.34 -2.59 31.32
C ASN A 159 -12.67 -3.34 31.08
N VAL A 160 -12.59 -4.66 30.92
CA VAL A 160 -13.78 -5.51 30.72
C VAL A 160 -14.38 -5.86 32.07
N ASP A 161 -15.62 -5.43 32.32
CA ASP A 161 -16.40 -5.95 33.43
C ASP A 161 -16.91 -7.36 33.12
N TRP A 162 -16.11 -8.34 33.50
CA TRP A 162 -16.43 -9.76 33.32
C TRP A 162 -17.65 -10.23 34.12
N LYS A 163 -18.10 -9.49 35.14
CA LYS A 163 -19.32 -9.84 35.89
C LYS A 163 -20.58 -9.45 35.12
N ALA A 164 -20.56 -8.32 34.40
CA ALA A 164 -21.68 -7.88 33.57
C ALA A 164 -21.95 -8.79 32.36
N ILE A 165 -20.92 -9.49 31.87
CA ILE A 165 -21.04 -10.38 30.69
C ILE A 165 -21.54 -11.78 31.07
N ARG A 166 -21.27 -12.23 32.30
CA ARG A 166 -21.50 -13.63 32.68
C ARG A 166 -22.91 -13.97 33.16
N GLY A 167 -23.81 -13.00 33.32
CA GLY A 167 -25.19 -13.24 33.75
C GLY A 167 -25.28 -13.81 35.16
#